data_AF-A0A9Q1CMA7-F1
#
_entry.id   AF-A0A9Q1CMA7-F1
#
_cell.length_a   1.000
_cell.length_b   1.000
_cell.length_c   1.000
_cell.angle_alpha   90.00
_cell.angle_beta   90.00
_cell.angle_gamma   90.00
#
_symmetry.space_group_name_H-M   'P 1'
#
loop_
_entity.id
_entity.type
_entity.pdbx_description
1 polymer ?
#
loop_
_entity_poly.entity_id
_entity_poly.type
_entity_poly.pdbx_seq_one_letter_code
_entity_poly.pdbx_strand_id
1 'polypeptide(L)'
;MSAPNPKFFRNMSAAEDRALRELQGNPNIVIKQADKGSCVVVMDRERYVNEAYRHLSYPQVYQKLSNDPTPLFIREIRSVLDTLLK
;
A
#
# COMPACT_ATOMS: atom_id res chain seq x y z
N MET A 1 43.47 4.40 9.44
CA MET A 1 42.70 5.64 9.66
C MET A 1 41.27 5.37 9.25
N SER A 2 40.34 5.24 10.20
CA SER A 2 38.93 4.97 9.90
C SER A 2 38.22 6.27 9.51
N ALA A 3 37.42 6.25 8.44
CA ALA A 3 36.66 7.40 7.98
C ALA A 3 35.70 7.92 9.07
N PRO A 4 35.49 9.25 9.19
CA PRO A 4 34.55 9.81 10.15
C PRO A 4 33.13 9.33 9.85
N ASN A 5 32.47 8.82 10.89
CA ASN A 5 31.08 8.36 10.82
C ASN A 5 30.18 9.55 10.43
N PRO A 6 29.40 9.49 9.33
CA PRO A 6 28.59 10.62 8.90
C PRO A 6 27.62 11.02 10.02
N LYS A 7 27.68 12.28 10.44
CA LYS A 7 26.72 12.85 11.39
C LYS A 7 25.34 12.81 10.76
N PHE A 8 24.49 11.88 11.20
CA PHE A 8 23.09 11.82 10.80
C PHE A 8 22.35 13.01 11.40
N PHE A 9 22.19 14.07 10.61
CA PHE A 9 21.27 15.15 10.94
C PHE A 9 19.84 14.68 10.67
N ARG A 10 18.96 14.80 11.68
CA ARG A 10 17.53 14.61 11.45
C ARG A 10 17.06 15.72 10.53
N ASN A 11 16.43 15.34 9.42
CA ASN A 11 15.79 16.26 8.46
C ASN A 11 14.41 16.73 8.93
N MET A 12 14.04 16.41 10.17
CA MET A 12 12.72 16.66 10.75
C MET A 12 12.88 17.07 12.21
N SER A 13 12.13 18.09 12.61
CA SER A 13 12.05 18.55 13.99
C SER A 13 11.28 17.56 14.87
N ALA A 14 11.45 17.66 16.18
CA ALA A 14 10.70 16.83 17.13
C ALA A 14 9.19 17.10 17.08
N ALA A 15 8.78 18.32 16.71
CA ALA A 15 7.37 18.69 16.59
C ALA A 15 6.74 18.04 15.35
N GLU A 16 7.45 18.03 14.21
CA GLU A 16 6.99 17.37 12.99
C GLU A 16 6.92 15.84 13.16
N ASP A 17 7.92 15.21 13.78
CA ASP A 17 7.89 13.77 14.07
C ASP A 17 6.69 13.41 14.97
N ARG A 18 6.41 14.25 15.97
CA ARG A 18 5.23 14.08 16.83
C ARG A 18 3.94 14.22 16.04
N ALA A 19 3.80 15.26 15.23
CA ALA A 19 2.62 15.47 14.41
C ALA A 19 2.35 14.30 13.45
N LEU A 20 3.40 13.73 12.85
CA LEU A 20 3.26 12.52 12.00
C LEU A 20 2.80 11.30 12.80
N ARG A 21 3.31 11.10 14.02
CA ARG A 21 2.85 10.01 14.90
C ARG A 21 1.38 10.19 15.30
N GLU A 22 0.97 11.41 15.60
CA GLU A 22 -0.42 11.75 15.93
C GLU A 22 -1.34 11.51 14.72
N LEU A 23 -0.93 11.93 13.52
CA LEU A 23 -1.66 11.66 12.27
C LEU A 23 -1.76 10.16 11.98
N GLN A 24 -0.66 9.41 12.16
CA GLN A 24 -0.65 7.97 11.99
C GLN A 24 -1.57 7.25 12.99
N GLY A 25 -1.69 7.77 14.21
CA GLY A 25 -2.54 7.24 15.26
C GLY A 25 -4.01 7.66 15.17
N ASN A 26 -4.37 8.59 14.26
CA ASN A 26 -5.73 9.10 14.16
C ASN A 26 -6.67 8.04 13.56
N PRO A 27 -7.69 7.57 14.32
CA PRO A 27 -8.57 6.50 13.86
C PRO A 27 -9.60 6.95 12.82
N ASN A 28 -9.76 8.25 12.59
CA ASN A 28 -10.79 8.80 11.69
C ASN A 28 -10.29 9.00 10.25
N ILE A 29 -9.00 8.84 10.00
CA ILE A 29 -8.41 9.00 8.67
C ILE A 29 -7.71 7.72 8.21
N VAL A 30 -7.55 7.61 6.90
CA VAL A 30 -6.74 6.59 6.23
C VAL A 30 -5.67 7.31 5.44
N ILE A 31 -4.41 6.99 5.73
CA ILE A 31 -3.24 7.49 5.03
C ILE A 31 -2.62 6.34 4.23
N LYS A 32 -2.54 6.48 2.91
CA LYS A 32 -1.98 5.48 1.99
C LYS A 32 -1.17 6.15 0.88
N GLN A 33 -0.25 5.38 0.29
CA GLN A 33 0.43 5.82 -0.92
C GLN A 33 -0.59 6.01 -2.05
N ALA A 34 -0.43 7.06 -2.85
CA ALA A 34 -1.26 7.25 -4.03
C ALA A 34 -0.94 6.20 -5.10
N ASP A 35 -1.96 5.77 -5.84
CA ASP A 35 -1.81 4.86 -6.98
C ASP A 35 -0.93 5.46 -8.09
N LYS A 36 -0.95 6.80 -8.23
CA LYS A 36 -0.22 7.54 -9.26
C LYS A 36 0.63 8.64 -8.64
N GLY A 37 1.88 8.73 -9.09
CA GLY A 37 2.84 9.78 -8.69
C GLY A 37 3.40 9.62 -7.28
N SER A 38 4.36 10.48 -6.93
CA SER A 38 5.02 10.54 -5.62
C SER A 38 4.17 11.28 -4.57
N CYS A 39 2.89 10.95 -4.49
CA CYS A 39 1.90 11.62 -3.62
C CYS A 39 1.39 10.69 -2.52
N VAL A 40 0.76 11.28 -1.52
CA VAL A 40 0.06 10.59 -0.43
C VAL A 40 -1.43 10.90 -0.49
N VAL A 41 -2.27 9.90 -0.21
CA VAL A 41 -3.72 10.07 -0.08
C VAL A 41 -4.06 10.11 1.40
N VAL A 42 -4.82 11.12 1.80
CA VAL A 42 -5.43 11.22 3.13
C VAL A 42 -6.94 11.31 2.93
N MET A 43 -7.68 10.38 3.52
CA MET A 43 -9.13 10.33 3.37
C MET A 43 -9.81 10.05 4.70
N ASP A 44 -11.03 10.56 4.86
CA ASP A 44 -11.92 10.13 5.94
C ASP A 44 -12.13 8.61 5.88
N ARG A 45 -12.03 7.97 7.04
CA ARG A 45 -12.03 6.50 7.14
C ARG A 45 -13.38 5.91 6.77
N GLU A 46 -14.46 6.50 7.24
CA GLU A 46 -15.80 5.98 6.98
C GLU A 46 -16.09 6.02 5.48
N ARG A 47 -15.78 7.15 4.83
CA ARG A 47 -15.88 7.28 3.36
C ARG A 47 -14.99 6.28 2.63
N TYR A 48 -13.75 6.07 3.07
CA TYR A 48 -12.85 5.06 2.48
C TYR A 48 -13.45 3.66 2.50
N VAL A 49 -13.98 3.25 3.65
CA VAL A 49 -14.57 1.93 3.83
C VAL A 49 -15.85 1.79 3.00
N ASN A 50 -16.72 2.80 3.04
CA ASN A 50 -17.98 2.80 2.30
C ASN A 50 -17.75 2.73 0.78
N GLU A 51 -16.78 3.47 0.24
CA GLU A 51 -16.47 3.40 -1.18
C GLU A 51 -15.85 2.06 -1.60
N ALA A 52 -15.00 1.48 -0.75
CA ALA A 52 -14.48 0.14 -0.99
C ALA A 52 -15.61 -0.89 -1.07
N TYR A 53 -16.56 -0.87 -0.13
CA TYR A 53 -17.71 -1.77 -0.17
C TYR A 53 -18.64 -1.48 -1.35
N ARG A 54 -18.88 -0.22 -1.69
CA ARG A 54 -19.67 0.16 -2.86
C ARG A 54 -19.06 -0.46 -4.12
N HIS A 55 -17.75 -0.31 -4.33
CA HIS A 55 -17.05 -0.93 -5.45
C HIS A 55 -17.16 -2.46 -5.45
N LEU A 56 -16.84 -3.11 -4.33
CA LEU A 56 -16.89 -4.58 -4.21
C LEU A 56 -18.31 -5.15 -4.35
N SER A 57 -19.35 -4.34 -4.14
CA SER A 57 -20.74 -4.76 -4.31
C SER A 57 -21.19 -4.84 -5.76
N TYR A 58 -20.43 -4.33 -6.73
CA TYR A 58 -20.81 -4.37 -8.15
C TYR A 58 -20.37 -5.68 -8.82
N PRO A 59 -21.29 -6.65 -9.05
CA PRO A 59 -20.94 -7.96 -9.60
C PRO A 59 -20.48 -7.89 -11.06
N GLN A 60 -20.84 -6.83 -11.78
CA GLN A 60 -20.38 -6.61 -13.16
C GLN A 60 -18.90 -6.20 -13.25
N VAL A 61 -18.28 -5.79 -12.14
CA VAL A 61 -16.86 -5.39 -12.09
C VAL A 61 -16.04 -6.36 -11.24
N TYR A 62 -16.57 -6.77 -10.08
CA TYR A 62 -15.87 -7.64 -9.14
C TYR A 62 -16.61 -8.96 -8.90
N GLN A 63 -15.87 -10.06 -8.90
CA GLN A 63 -16.38 -11.38 -8.56
C GLN A 63 -15.76 -11.89 -7.26
N LYS A 64 -16.60 -12.34 -6.33
CA LYS A 64 -16.13 -12.99 -5.09
C LYS A 64 -15.63 -14.39 -5.41
N LEU A 65 -14.40 -14.68 -4.98
CA LEU A 65 -13.78 -15.99 -5.15
C LEU A 65 -14.02 -16.87 -3.92
N SER A 66 -14.19 -18.18 -4.13
CA SER A 66 -14.38 -19.18 -3.08
C SER A 66 -13.09 -19.55 -2.35
N ASN A 67 -11.95 -19.32 -2.98
CA ASN A 67 -10.62 -19.66 -2.50
C ASN A 67 -9.58 -18.72 -3.14
N ASP A 68 -8.38 -18.68 -2.57
CA ASP A 68 -7.26 -17.95 -3.16
C ASP A 68 -6.72 -18.69 -4.41
N PRO A 69 -6.78 -18.09 -5.62
CA PRO A 69 -6.27 -18.70 -6.84
C PRO A 69 -4.77 -18.44 -7.05
N THR A 70 -4.12 -17.63 -6.19
CA THR A 70 -2.73 -17.20 -6.37
C THR A 70 -1.75 -18.36 -6.61
N PRO A 71 -1.81 -19.49 -5.88
CA PRO A 71 -0.89 -20.61 -6.15
C PRO A 71 -1.07 -21.23 -7.55
N LEU A 72 -2.31 -21.27 -8.06
CA LEU A 72 -2.61 -21.79 -9.38
C LEU A 72 -2.04 -20.87 -10.47
N PHE A 73 -2.26 -19.55 -10.36
CA PHE A 73 -1.71 -18.58 -11.30
C PHE A 73 -0.18 -18.54 -11.28
N ILE A 74 0.45 -18.65 -10.11
CA ILE A 74 1.92 -18.73 -10.01
C ILE A 74 2.45 -19.94 -10.79
N ARG A 75 1.78 -21.10 -10.68
CA ARG A 75 2.18 -22.31 -11.42
C ARG A 75 2.03 -22.10 -12.93
N GLU A 76 0.93 -21.51 -13.37
CA GLU A 76 0.69 -21.23 -14.79
C GLU A 76 1.73 -20.25 -15.36
N ILE A 77 1.98 -19.14 -14.65
CA ILE A 77 2.99 -18.15 -15.03
C ILE A 77 4.36 -18.82 -15.19
N ARG A 78 4.78 -19.64 -14.22
CA ARG A 78 6.06 -20.37 -14.30
C ARG A 78 6.10 -21.30 -15.51
N SER A 79 5.04 -22.06 -15.75
CA SER A 79 4.97 -22.95 -16.92
C SER A 79 5.10 -22.19 -18.24
N VAL A 80 4.47 -21.02 -18.35
CA VAL A 80 4.57 -20.16 -19.55
C VAL A 80 6.00 -19.61 -19.68
N LEU A 81 6.60 -19.11 -18.61
CA LEU A 81 7.98 -18.61 -18.61
C LEU A 81 8.98 -19.71 -19.01
N ASP A 82 8.85 -20.91 -18.46
CA ASP A 82 9.71 -22.06 -18.80
C ASP A 82 9.56 -22.50 -20.27
N THR A 83 8.41 -22.25 -20.88
CA THR A 83 8.18 -22.52 -22.31
C THR A 83 8.82 -21.44 -23.19
N LEU A 84 8.75 -20.17 -22.76
CA LEU A 84 9.29 -19.03 -23.51
C LEU A 84 10.80 -18.86 -23.38
N LEU A 85 11.41 -19.39 -22.32
CA LEU A 85 12.85 -19.30 -22.04
C LEU A 85 13.64 -20.55 -22.47
N LYS A 86 12.99 -21.48 -23.17
CA LYS A 86 13.64 -22.60 -23.89
C LYS A 86 13.81 -22.24 -25.36
#